data_AF-A0AA37VMW5-F1
#
_entry.id   AF-A0AA37VMW5-F1
#
_cell.length_a   1.000
_cell.length_b   1.000
_cell.length_c   1.000
_cell.angle_alpha   90.00
_cell.angle_beta   90.00
_cell.angle_gamma   90.00
#
_symmetry.space_group_name_H-M   'P 1'
#
loop_
_entity.id
_entity.type
_entity.pdbx_description
1 polymer ?
#
loop_
_entity_poly.entity_id
_entity_poly.type
_entity_poly.pdbx_seq_one_letter_code
_entity_poly.pdbx_strand_id
1 'polypeptide(L)'
;MRGEEMLNDEPRLHEMLKAQNEHFIVDDVQVVTPGRLNGGEHWRMERLNCLSLGFDKSDCAVCLLEVESGKVYNDSFDANFDPASLTKVRELYRAPV
;
A
#
# COMPACT_ATOMS: atom_id res chain seq x y z
N MET A 1 -16.92 -17.66 -7.49
CA MET A 1 -16.90 -16.55 -8.48
C MET A 1 -15.76 -15.63 -8.06
N ARG A 2 -14.85 -15.29 -8.97
CA ARG A 2 -13.83 -14.26 -8.71
C ARG A 2 -14.43 -12.91 -9.07
N GLY A 3 -14.08 -11.86 -8.32
CA GLY A 3 -14.48 -10.49 -8.59
C GLY A 3 -13.40 -9.53 -8.14
N GLU A 4 -13.40 -8.34 -8.73
CA GLU A 4 -12.49 -7.25 -8.40
C GLU A 4 -13.20 -6.15 -7.61
N GLU A 5 -12.53 -5.63 -6.58
CA GLU A 5 -12.99 -4.47 -5.79
C GLU A 5 -11.97 -3.35 -5.94
N MET A 6 -12.41 -2.16 -6.35
CA MET A 6 -11.55 -0.98 -6.47
C MET A 6 -11.63 -0.13 -5.20
N LEU A 7 -10.61 -0.22 -4.36
CA LEU A 7 -10.51 0.53 -3.12
C LEU A 7 -9.79 1.87 -3.35
N ASN A 8 -10.29 2.92 -2.70
CA ASN A 8 -9.76 4.29 -2.87
C ASN A 8 -8.78 4.70 -1.76
N ASP A 9 -8.65 3.91 -0.68
CA ASP A 9 -7.76 4.20 0.43
C ASP A 9 -7.26 2.92 1.15
N GLU A 10 -6.10 3.03 1.78
CA GLU A 10 -5.39 1.98 2.48
C GLU A 10 -6.14 1.47 3.74
N PRO A 11 -6.81 2.31 4.55
CA PRO A 11 -7.67 1.84 5.63
C PRO A 11 -8.76 0.87 5.18
N ARG A 12 -9.43 1.10 4.04
CA ARG A 12 -10.44 0.20 3.47
C ARG A 12 -9.86 -1.16 3.10
N LEU A 13 -8.64 -1.19 2.56
CA LEU A 13 -7.94 -2.45 2.30
C LEU A 13 -7.74 -3.23 3.61
N HIS A 14 -7.29 -2.56 4.68
CA HIS A 14 -7.13 -3.21 5.99
C HIS A 14 -8.44 -3.77 6.56
N GLU A 15 -9.55 -3.03 6.40
CA GLU A 15 -10.88 -3.52 6.78
C GLU A 15 -11.28 -4.76 5.98
N MET A 16 -11.08 -4.74 4.67
CA MET A 16 -11.41 -5.86 3.78
C MET A 16 -10.57 -7.11 4.11
N LEU A 17 -9.28 -6.93 4.37
CA LEU A 17 -8.38 -8.02 4.77
C LEU A 17 -8.81 -8.67 6.08
N LYS A 18 -9.29 -7.87 7.04
CA LYS A 18 -9.85 -8.36 8.31
C LYS A 18 -11.19 -9.06 8.17
N ALA A 19 -11.96 -8.76 7.12
CA ALA A 19 -13.27 -9.35 6.87
C ALA A 19 -13.20 -10.74 6.20
N GLN A 20 -12.01 -11.21 5.83
CA GLN A 20 -11.81 -12.52 5.20
C GLN A 20 -12.32 -13.68 6.06
N ASN A 21 -12.91 -14.66 5.40
CA ASN A 21 -13.51 -15.86 5.99
C ASN A 21 -13.62 -16.98 4.94
N GLU A 22 -14.28 -18.09 5.27
CA GLU A 22 -14.44 -19.26 4.39
C GLU A 22 -15.18 -18.99 3.06
N HIS A 23 -15.87 -17.86 2.94
CA HIS A 23 -16.59 -17.45 1.72
C HIS A 23 -15.94 -16.28 0.98
N PHE A 24 -14.99 -15.58 1.61
CA PHE A 24 -14.32 -14.41 1.05
C PHE A 24 -12.83 -14.42 1.38
N ILE A 25 -12.01 -14.52 0.34
CA ILE A 25 -10.54 -14.50 0.45
C ILE A 25 -10.02 -13.51 -0.59
N VAL A 26 -9.13 -12.63 -0.15
CA VAL A 26 -8.36 -11.73 -1.00
C VAL A 26 -7.16 -12.50 -1.53
N ASP A 27 -7.18 -12.82 -2.82
CA ASP A 27 -6.15 -13.63 -3.48
C ASP A 27 -4.95 -12.77 -3.92
N ASP A 28 -5.23 -11.58 -4.44
CA ASP A 28 -4.23 -10.66 -4.98
C ASP A 28 -4.62 -9.21 -4.71
N VAL A 29 -3.62 -8.36 -4.47
CA VAL A 29 -3.79 -6.93 -4.28
C VAL A 29 -2.83 -6.21 -5.23
N GLN A 30 -3.36 -5.27 -5.98
CA GLN A 30 -2.59 -4.46 -6.91
C GLN A 30 -2.81 -2.98 -6.58
N VAL A 31 -1.78 -2.17 -6.79
CA VAL A 31 -1.85 -0.73 -6.58
C VAL A 31 -1.67 0.02 -7.90
N VAL A 32 -2.48 1.06 -8.08
CA VAL A 32 -2.45 1.94 -9.24
C VAL A 32 -1.84 3.27 -8.81
N THR A 33 -0.64 3.54 -9.31
CA THR A 33 0.16 4.71 -8.91
C THR A 33 0.28 5.71 -10.06
N PRO A 34 0.21 7.02 -9.80
CA PRO A 34 0.47 8.03 -10.83
C PRO A 34 1.97 8.15 -11.12
N GLY A 35 2.31 8.74 -12.27
CA GLY A 35 3.70 8.95 -12.72
C GLY A 35 4.61 9.61 -11.67
N ARG A 36 4.08 10.63 -10.96
CA ARG A 36 4.79 11.31 -9.88
C ARG A 36 5.27 10.35 -8.77
N LEU A 37 4.48 9.32 -8.47
CA LEU A 37 4.77 8.37 -7.39
C LEU A 37 5.69 7.24 -7.89
N ASN A 38 5.42 6.70 -9.08
CA ASN A 38 6.18 5.56 -9.61
C ASN A 38 7.47 5.93 -10.38
N GLY A 39 7.68 7.22 -10.61
CA GLY A 39 8.83 7.77 -11.36
C GLY A 39 8.68 7.64 -12.88
N GLY A 40 7.48 7.36 -13.39
CA GLY A 40 7.15 7.25 -14.82
C GLY A 40 6.28 8.41 -15.33
N GLU A 41 5.83 8.30 -16.58
CA GLU A 41 5.03 9.34 -17.25
C GLU A 41 3.52 9.14 -17.11
N HIS A 42 3.08 7.93 -16.74
CA HIS A 42 1.67 7.53 -16.74
C HIS A 42 1.29 6.77 -15.48
N TRP A 43 -0.02 6.57 -15.31
CA TRP A 43 -0.54 5.67 -14.30
C TRP A 43 -0.07 4.24 -14.59
N ARG A 44 0.33 3.53 -13.54
CA ARG A 44 0.79 2.16 -13.63
C ARG A 44 0.19 1.32 -12.52
N MET A 45 -0.26 0.13 -12.91
CA MET A 45 -0.68 -0.92 -11.99
C MET A 45 0.51 -1.86 -11.75
N GLU A 46 0.78 -2.16 -10.48
CA GLU A 46 1.78 -3.16 -10.06
C GLU A 46 1.17 -4.00 -8.92
N ARG A 47 1.54 -5.28 -8.85
CA ARG A 47 1.18 -6.12 -7.70
C ARG A 47 1.81 -5.57 -6.42
N LEU A 48 1.03 -5.51 -5.36
CA LEU A 48 1.45 -5.05 -4.04
C LEU A 48 2.02 -6.25 -3.27
N ASN A 49 3.27 -6.14 -2.83
CA ASN A 49 3.92 -7.16 -2.00
C ASN A 49 3.70 -6.90 -0.51
N CYS A 50 3.75 -5.63 -0.10
CA CYS A 50 3.58 -5.23 1.29
C CYS A 50 2.98 -3.82 1.38
N LEU A 51 2.10 -3.62 2.36
CA LEU A 51 1.65 -2.30 2.79
C LEU A 51 1.93 -2.14 4.28
N SER A 52 2.62 -1.07 4.63
CA SER A 52 2.83 -0.67 6.01
C SER A 52 2.33 0.75 6.24
N LEU A 53 1.91 1.03 7.47
CA LEU A 53 1.51 2.37 7.92
C LEU A 53 2.38 2.77 9.10
N GLY A 54 2.94 3.98 9.05
CA GLY A 54 3.65 4.60 10.16
C GLY A 54 3.29 6.07 10.33
N PHE A 55 3.97 6.73 11.24
CA PHE A 55 3.80 8.15 11.53
C PHE A 55 5.13 8.88 11.40
N ASP A 56 5.13 10.01 10.68
CA ASP A 56 6.30 10.86 10.53
C ASP A 56 6.57 11.72 11.79
N LYS A 57 7.58 12.60 11.72
CA LYS A 57 7.95 13.53 12.81
C LYS A 57 6.86 14.52 13.20
N SER A 58 5.87 14.74 12.33
CA SER A 58 4.73 15.62 12.53
C SER A 58 3.49 14.86 13.00
N ASP A 59 3.63 13.57 13.32
CA ASP A 59 2.55 12.63 13.65
C ASP A 59 1.53 12.48 12.49
N CYS A 60 1.96 12.75 11.24
CA CYS A 60 1.17 12.50 10.05
C CYS A 60 1.32 11.03 9.64
N ALA A 61 0.19 10.39 9.35
CA ALA A 61 0.16 9.02 8.84
C ALA A 61 0.78 8.95 7.44
N VAL A 62 1.67 7.99 7.22
CA VAL A 62 2.32 7.73 5.93
C VAL A 62 2.28 6.25 5.63
N CYS A 63 1.86 5.91 4.41
CA CYS A 63 1.84 4.56 3.89
C CYS A 63 3.13 4.26 3.14
N LEU A 64 3.66 3.04 3.31
CA LEU A 64 4.75 2.50 2.52
C LEU A 64 4.22 1.33 1.68
N LEU A 65 4.38 1.42 0.36
CA LEU A 65 3.88 0.45 -0.60
C LEU A 65 5.05 -0.22 -1.31
N GLU A 66 5.36 -1.46 -0.92
CA GLU A 66 6.34 -2.30 -1.60
C GLU A 66 5.65 -3.05 -2.74
N VAL A 67 6.12 -2.85 -3.96
CA VAL A 67 5.53 -3.43 -5.18
C VAL A 67 6.40 -4.54 -5.78
N GLU A 68 5.84 -5.31 -6.71
CA GLU A 68 6.51 -6.44 -7.36
C GLU A 68 7.85 -6.10 -8.02
N SER A 69 8.05 -4.85 -8.43
CA SER A 69 9.33 -4.37 -8.99
C SER A 69 10.42 -4.15 -7.93
N GLY A 70 10.13 -4.38 -6.65
CA GLY A 70 11.01 -4.15 -5.51
C GLY A 70 11.12 -2.69 -5.09
N LYS A 71 10.38 -1.78 -5.73
CA LYS A 71 10.29 -0.38 -5.34
C LYS A 71 9.41 -0.21 -4.12
N VAL A 72 9.72 0.80 -3.31
CA VAL A 72 8.89 1.23 -2.18
C VAL A 72 8.41 2.65 -2.45
N TYR A 73 7.10 2.82 -2.58
CA TYR A 73 6.46 4.12 -2.73
C TYR A 73 5.90 4.61 -1.40
N ASN A 74 5.65 5.91 -1.30
CA ASN A 74 5.01 6.51 -0.13
C ASN A 74 4.12 7.69 -0.52
N ASP A 75 3.10 7.95 0.28
CA ASP A 75 2.14 9.05 0.11
C ASP A 75 2.59 10.36 0.80
N SER A 76 3.83 10.42 1.32
CA SER A 76 4.37 11.67 1.85
C SER A 76 4.62 12.67 0.71
N PHE A 77 4.27 13.92 0.97
CA PHE A 77 4.56 15.03 0.07
C PHE A 77 5.90 15.71 0.41
N ASP A 78 6.64 15.22 1.42
CA ASP A 78 7.97 15.72 1.77
C ASP A 78 9.02 15.13 0.80
N ALA A 79 9.69 16.00 0.04
CA ALA A 79 10.73 15.61 -0.91
C ALA A 79 11.96 14.98 -0.23
N ASN A 80 12.16 15.22 1.07
CA ASN A 80 13.25 14.66 1.87
C ASN A 80 12.75 13.56 2.81
N PHE A 81 11.59 12.96 2.51
CA PHE A 81 11.05 11.87 3.31
C PHE A 81 12.02 10.69 3.40
N ASP A 82 12.32 10.28 4.63
CA ASP A 82 13.08 9.08 4.93
C ASP A 82 12.12 8.02 5.54
N PRO A 83 11.84 6.91 4.82
CA PRO A 83 11.00 5.82 5.34
C PRO A 83 11.48 5.26 6.68
N ALA A 84 12.80 5.28 6.95
CA ALA A 84 13.37 4.79 8.20
C ALA A 84 13.06 5.69 9.41
N SER A 85 12.62 6.93 9.17
CA SER A 85 12.22 7.86 10.22
C SER A 85 10.82 7.61 10.79
N LEU A 86 10.03 6.74 10.15
CA LEU A 86 8.67 6.45 10.58
C LEU A 86 8.65 5.78 11.95
N THR A 87 7.71 6.22 12.79
CA THR A 87 7.44 5.63 14.10
C THR A 87 6.15 4.82 14.08
N LYS A 88 6.01 3.88 15.03
CA LYS A 88 4.83 3.01 15.20
C LYS A 88 4.44 2.27 13.91
N VAL A 89 5.43 1.88 13.12
CA VAL A 89 5.23 1.20 11.85
C VAL A 89 4.54 -0.14 12.10
N ARG A 90 3.46 -0.39 11.38
CA ARG A 90 2.74 -1.66 11.39
C ARG A 90 2.45 -2.11 9.96
N GLU A 91 2.65 -3.40 9.73
CA GLU A 91 2.23 -4.04 8.49
C GLU A 91 0.71 -4.19 8.48
N LEU A 92 0.06 -3.74 7.41
CA LEU A 92 -1.38 -3.89 7.17
C LEU A 92 -1.66 -5.04 6.21
N TYR A 93 -0.74 -5.31 5.29
CA TYR A 93 -0.88 -6.34 4.29
C TYR A 93 0.48 -6.90 3.88
N ARG A 94 0.49 -8.19 3.59
CA ARG A 94 1.60 -8.89 2.92
C ARG A 94 1.02 -9.91 1.96
N ALA A 95 1.54 -9.90 0.73
CA ALA A 95 1.15 -10.86 -0.28
C ALA A 95 1.50 -12.28 0.17
N PRO A 96 0.62 -13.27 -0.05
CA PRO A 96 0.97 -14.66 0.16
C PRO A 96 2.11 -15.08 -0.79
N VAL A 97 3.00 -15.93 -0.26
CA VAL A 97 4.17 -16.50 -0.96
C VAL A 97 3.73 -17.52 -2.01
#